data_AF-A0A2V7Y4E0-F1
#
_entry.id   AF-A0A2V7Y4E0-F1
#
_cell.length_a   1.000
_cell.length_b   1.000
_cell.length_c   1.000
_cell.angle_alpha   90.00
_cell.angle_beta   90.00
_cell.angle_gamma   90.00
#
_symmetry.space_group_name_H-M   'P 1'
#
loop_
_entity.id
_entity.type
_entity.pdbx_description
1 polymer ?
#
loop_
_entity_poly.entity_id
_entity_poly.type
_entity_poly.pdbx_seq_one_letter_code
_entity_poly.pdbx_strand_id
1 'polypeptide(L)'
;MHGIWSVDELAVDNQVRPPVVTDDSRWRYVVFDYSDLLSAVLMNGSRQRYVADLDTGKKTIALRKRDDPDWKAKLSYQEPAPGRLTLEGAIDGKQLRASLRKIDTPRFQLYTRGFHWVSEYPFQR
;
A
#
# COMPACT_ATOMS: atom_id res chain seq x y z
N MET A 1 4.10 -8.94 -8.79
CA MET A 1 3.11 -7.95 -8.30
C MET A 1 3.49 -6.49 -8.65
N HIS A 2 3.87 -6.18 -9.89
CA HIS A 2 4.39 -4.84 -10.24
C HIS A 2 3.28 -3.83 -10.57
N GLY A 3 3.51 -2.55 -10.26
CA GLY A 3 2.62 -1.44 -10.63
C GLY A 3 2.20 -0.54 -9.46
N ILE A 4 1.27 0.36 -9.74
CA ILE A 4 0.69 1.30 -8.76
C ILE A 4 -0.61 0.72 -8.23
N TRP A 5 -0.78 0.75 -6.92
CA TRP A 5 -1.96 0.25 -6.23
C TRP A 5 -2.56 1.35 -5.35
N SER A 6 -3.85 1.60 -5.50
CA SER A 6 -4.64 2.44 -4.60
C SER A 6 -4.92 1.70 -3.31
N VAL A 7 -4.84 2.37 -2.17
CA VAL A 7 -5.23 1.84 -0.87
C VAL A 7 -6.69 2.22 -0.60
N ASP A 8 -7.59 1.25 -0.79
CA ASP A 8 -9.03 1.42 -0.59
C ASP A 8 -9.35 1.46 0.91
N GLU A 9 -8.77 0.53 1.67
CA GLU A 9 -8.94 0.44 3.12
C GLU A 9 -7.59 0.25 3.80
N LEU A 10 -7.40 0.90 4.95
CA LEU A 10 -6.25 0.72 5.80
C LEU A 10 -6.72 0.59 7.24
N ALA A 11 -6.36 -0.50 7.91
CA ALA A 11 -6.56 -0.69 9.33
C ALA A 11 -5.20 -0.81 10.03
N VAL A 12 -5.05 -0.11 11.15
CA VAL A 12 -3.87 -0.18 12.02
C VAL A 12 -4.34 -0.53 13.42
N ASP A 13 -3.78 -1.58 14.02
CA ASP A 13 -4.20 -2.14 15.31
C ASP A 13 -5.71 -2.38 15.38
N ASN A 14 -6.25 -2.95 14.29
CA ASN A 14 -7.67 -3.25 14.11
C ASN A 14 -8.60 -2.03 14.08
N GLN A 15 -8.05 -0.81 13.99
CA GLN A 15 -8.81 0.41 13.78
C GLN A 15 -8.71 0.84 12.32
N VAL A 16 -9.87 0.88 11.63
CA VAL A 16 -9.95 1.39 10.25
C VAL A 16 -9.62 2.87 10.26
N ARG A 17 -8.63 3.25 9.45
CA ARG A 17 -8.18 4.62 9.24
C ARG A 17 -8.95 5.21 8.06
N PRO A 18 -9.96 6.07 8.29
CA PRO A 18 -10.71 6.66 7.21
C PRO A 18 -9.79 7.49 6.30
N PRO A 19 -10.11 7.63 4.99
CA PRO A 19 -9.34 8.42 4.03
C PRO A 19 -9.55 9.92 4.23
N VAL A 20 -9.48 10.38 5.48
CA VAL A 20 -9.51 11.82 5.79
C VAL A 20 -8.12 12.40 5.60
N VAL A 21 -8.08 13.58 4.99
CA VAL A 21 -6.81 14.28 4.66
C VAL A 21 -6.02 14.65 5.92
N THR A 22 -6.67 14.65 7.10
CA THR A 22 -6.05 14.96 8.39
C THR A 22 -5.21 13.83 8.98
N ASP A 23 -5.26 12.60 8.42
CA ASP A 23 -4.35 11.53 8.81
C ASP A 23 -3.15 11.43 7.85
N ASP A 24 -2.11 12.20 8.17
CA ASP A 24 -0.87 12.26 7.40
C ASP A 24 -0.10 10.93 7.35
N SER A 25 -0.44 9.97 8.21
CA SER A 25 0.23 8.67 8.29
C SER A 25 -0.45 7.58 7.46
N ARG A 26 -1.63 7.86 6.88
CA ARG A 26 -2.38 6.89 6.06
C ARG A 26 -1.75 6.74 4.68
N TRP A 27 -1.55 5.49 4.28
CA TRP A 27 -1.11 5.17 2.92
C TRP A 27 -2.24 5.48 1.92
N ARG A 28 -1.90 6.25 0.88
CA ARG A 28 -2.75 6.55 -0.27
C ARG A 28 -2.46 5.62 -1.44
N TYR A 29 -1.19 5.39 -1.73
CA TYR A 29 -0.74 4.47 -2.78
C TYR A 29 0.37 3.57 -2.28
N VAL A 30 0.39 2.36 -2.82
CA VAL A 30 1.55 1.47 -2.75
C VAL A 30 2.06 1.24 -4.16
N VAL A 31 3.35 1.47 -4.38
CA VAL A 31 4.01 1.25 -5.67
C VAL A 31 5.02 0.13 -5.52
N PHE A 32 4.84 -0.92 -6.29
CA PHE A 32 5.79 -2.01 -6.41
C PHE A 32 6.61 -1.80 -7.68
N ASP A 33 7.87 -1.44 -7.50
CA ASP A 33 8.84 -1.25 -8.57
C ASP A 33 9.52 -2.58 -8.95
N TYR A 34 10.14 -2.62 -10.13
CA TYR A 34 10.90 -3.78 -10.63
C TYR A 34 12.26 -3.95 -9.95
N SER A 35 12.69 -2.98 -9.14
CA SER A 35 13.99 -2.93 -8.46
C SER A 35 13.93 -3.35 -6.98
N ASP A 36 13.00 -4.26 -6.64
CA ASP A 36 12.77 -4.71 -5.25
C ASP A 36 12.47 -3.54 -4.31
N LEU A 37 11.78 -2.51 -4.82
CA LEU A 37 11.43 -1.32 -4.07
C LEU A 37 9.91 -1.24 -3.91
N LEU A 38 9.48 -1.16 -2.64
CA LEU A 38 8.12 -0.80 -2.27
C LEU A 38 8.10 0.66 -1.83
N SER A 39 7.25 1.46 -2.44
CA SER A 39 7.01 2.84 -2.01
C SER A 39 5.58 3.00 -1.51
N ALA A 40 5.42 3.39 -0.24
CA ALA A 40 4.16 3.85 0.29
C ALA A 40 4.09 5.38 0.16
N VAL A 41 3.11 5.88 -0.60
CA VAL A 41 2.82 7.31 -0.71
C VAL A 41 1.71 7.64 0.27
N LEU A 42 1.96 8.58 1.17
CA LEU A 42 1.02 9.02 2.21
C LEU A 42 -0.01 10.01 1.67
N MET A 43 -1.04 10.33 2.48
CA MET A 43 -2.07 11.31 2.11
C MET A 43 -1.50 12.70 1.84
N ASN A 44 -0.47 13.12 2.58
CA ASN A 44 0.24 14.39 2.38
C ASN A 44 1.22 14.39 1.19
N GLY A 45 1.30 13.30 0.42
CA GLY A 45 2.17 13.16 -0.75
C GLY A 45 3.61 12.73 -0.42
N SER A 46 3.99 12.64 0.85
CA SER A 46 5.29 12.09 1.27
C SER A 46 5.41 10.62 0.88
N ARG A 47 6.63 10.18 0.58
CA ARG A 47 6.89 8.79 0.15
C ARG A 47 7.84 8.10 1.12
N GLN A 48 7.37 7.03 1.73
CA GLN A 48 8.20 6.07 2.46
C GLN A 48 8.67 4.98 1.50
N ARG A 49 9.98 4.71 1.48
CA ARG A 49 10.58 3.70 0.59
C ARG A 49 11.15 2.57 1.40
N TYR A 50 10.89 1.36 0.95
CA TYR A 50 11.35 0.12 1.56
C TYR A 50 12.00 -0.74 0.49
N VAL A 51 13.12 -1.37 0.83
CA VAL A 51 13.63 -2.52 0.08
C VAL A 51 12.73 -3.69 0.41
N ALA A 52 12.14 -4.30 -0.61
CA ALA A 52 11.12 -5.33 -0.51
C ALA A 52 11.63 -6.63 -1.13
N ASP A 53 11.59 -7.69 -0.34
CA ASP A 53 12.05 -9.02 -0.71
C ASP A 53 10.83 -9.94 -0.76
N LEU A 54 10.44 -10.32 -1.98
CA LEU A 54 9.22 -11.06 -2.25
C LEU A 54 9.47 -12.57 -2.24
N ASP A 55 8.88 -13.26 -1.27
CA ASP A 55 8.78 -14.71 -1.27
C ASP A 55 7.40 -15.12 -1.85
N THR A 56 7.39 -15.48 -3.14
CA THR A 56 6.16 -15.89 -3.84
C THR A 56 5.63 -17.24 -3.39
N GLY A 57 6.51 -18.14 -2.92
CA GLY A 57 6.14 -19.45 -2.42
C GLY A 57 5.38 -19.36 -1.10
N LYS A 58 5.81 -18.46 -0.21
CA LYS A 58 5.17 -18.22 1.10
C LYS A 58 4.14 -17.09 1.08
N LYS A 59 4.02 -16.38 -0.03
CA LYS A 59 3.20 -15.17 -0.18
C LYS A 59 3.52 -14.12 0.88
N THR A 60 4.81 -13.83 1.07
CA THR A 60 5.28 -12.82 2.04
C THR A 60 6.23 -11.83 1.41
N ILE A 61 6.29 -10.64 2.01
CA ILE A 61 7.15 -9.52 1.65
C ILE A 61 7.93 -9.14 2.90
N ALA A 62 9.25 -9.29 2.86
CA ALA A 62 10.12 -8.74 3.89
C ALA A 62 10.54 -7.32 3.49
N LEU A 63 10.34 -6.36 4.39
CA LEU A 63 10.66 -4.95 4.18
C LEU A 63 11.85 -4.53 5.03
N ARG A 64 12.72 -3.70 4.45
CA ARG A 64 13.91 -3.13 5.07
C ARG A 64 14.02 -1.65 4.72
N LYS A 65 14.51 -0.81 5.64
CA LYS A 65 14.86 0.58 5.32
C LYS A 65 16.33 0.63 4.90
N ARG A 66 16.68 1.53 3.96
CA ARG A 66 18.08 1.68 3.52
C ARG A 66 18.91 2.47 4.51
N ASP A 67 18.27 3.44 5.15
CA ASP A 67 18.79 4.34 6.16
C ASP A 67 18.76 3.75 7.57
N ASP A 68 18.00 2.67 7.78
CA ASP A 68 17.89 1.95 9.04
C ASP A 68 17.92 0.42 8.79
N PRO A 69 19.10 -0.22 8.83
CA PRO A 69 19.24 -1.66 8.58
C PRO A 69 18.63 -2.56 9.66
N ASP A 70 18.44 -2.04 10.88
CA ASP A 70 17.85 -2.78 11.99
C ASP A 70 16.32 -2.81 11.88
N TRP A 71 15.75 -1.81 11.22
CA TRP A 71 14.34 -1.79 10.89
C TRP A 71 13.96 -2.91 9.92
N LYS A 72 13.05 -3.78 10.37
CA LYS A 72 12.51 -4.89 9.59
C LYS A 72 11.01 -4.97 9.79
N ALA A 73 10.28 -5.19 8.71
CA ALA A 73 8.87 -5.52 8.76
C ALA A 73 8.59 -6.71 7.86
N LYS A 74 7.52 -7.45 8.15
CA LYS A 74 7.07 -8.56 7.33
C LYS A 74 5.59 -8.45 7.10
N LEU A 75 5.22 -8.49 5.82
CA LEU A 75 3.84 -8.52 5.36
C LEU A 75 3.58 -9.86 4.70
N SER A 76 2.40 -10.41 4.92
CA SER A 76 1.78 -11.40 4.05
C SER A 76 0.98 -10.68 2.98
N TYR A 77 0.83 -11.30 1.81
CA TYR A 77 -0.01 -10.77 0.76
C TYR A 77 -0.96 -11.83 0.21
N GLN A 78 -2.14 -11.39 -0.22
CA GLN A 78 -3.15 -12.24 -0.84
C GLN A 78 -3.73 -11.51 -2.06
N GLU A 79 -3.97 -12.25 -3.13
CA GLU A 79 -4.65 -11.75 -4.32
C GLU A 79 -6.04 -12.39 -4.38
N PRO A 80 -7.06 -11.80 -3.70
CA PRO A 80 -8.39 -12.40 -3.61
C PRO A 80 -9.15 -12.38 -4.95
N ALA A 81 -8.79 -11.47 -5.85
CA ALA A 81 -9.35 -11.35 -7.19
C ALA A 81 -8.33 -10.65 -8.10
N PRO A 82 -8.44 -10.79 -9.44
CA PRO A 82 -7.60 -10.05 -10.37
C PRO A 82 -7.63 -8.54 -10.10
N GLY A 83 -6.46 -7.92 -9.96
CA GLY A 83 -6.35 -6.48 -9.66
C GLY A 83 -6.70 -6.10 -8.22
N ARG A 84 -6.93 -7.06 -7.32
CA ARG A 84 -7.10 -6.85 -5.87
C ARG A 84 -5.95 -7.48 -5.11
N LEU A 85 -5.46 -6.77 -4.09
CA LEU A 85 -4.36 -7.22 -3.25
C LEU A 85 -4.68 -6.86 -1.80
N THR A 86 -4.50 -7.81 -0.89
CA THR A 86 -4.56 -7.56 0.55
C THR A 86 -3.15 -7.70 1.10
N LEU A 87 -2.70 -6.72 1.87
CA LEU A 87 -1.45 -6.78 2.64
C LEU A 87 -1.79 -6.85 4.11
N GLU A 88 -1.13 -7.75 4.85
CA GLU A 88 -1.34 -7.90 6.28
C GLU A 88 -0.05 -8.26 7.01
N GLY A 89 0.26 -7.56 8.10
CA GLY A 89 1.41 -7.87 8.93
C GLY A 89 1.80 -6.71 9.85
N ALA A 90 2.94 -6.83 10.51
CA ALA A 90 3.37 -5.84 11.49
C ALA A 90 4.36 -4.83 10.90
N ILE A 91 4.10 -3.54 11.12
CA ILE A 91 4.97 -2.41 10.79
C ILE A 91 5.10 -1.53 12.04
N ASP A 92 6.33 -1.22 12.47
CA ASP A 92 6.59 -0.40 13.67
C ASP A 92 5.87 -0.90 14.94
N GLY A 93 5.76 -2.22 15.10
CA GLY A 93 5.07 -2.86 16.22
C GLY A 93 3.55 -2.82 16.16
N LYS A 94 2.97 -2.25 15.09
CA LYS A 94 1.53 -2.16 14.88
C LYS A 94 1.07 -3.13 13.81
N GLN A 95 -0.09 -3.74 14.01
CA GLN A 95 -0.68 -4.61 13.00
C GLN A 95 -1.34 -3.79 11.92
N LEU A 96 -0.91 -3.97 10.68
CA LEU A 96 -1.38 -3.26 9.50
C LEU A 96 -2.14 -4.24 8.61
N ARG A 97 -3.34 -3.87 8.20
CA ARG A 97 -4.11 -4.54 7.15
C ARG A 97 -4.50 -3.52 6.10
N ALA A 98 -4.13 -3.74 4.85
CA ALA A 98 -4.44 -2.85 3.74
C ALA A 98 -5.15 -3.63 2.63
N SER A 99 -6.26 -3.09 2.15
CA SER A 99 -6.95 -3.57 0.96
C SER A 99 -6.59 -2.65 -0.19
N LEU A 100 -6.04 -3.21 -1.26
CA LEU A 100 -5.51 -2.47 -2.39
C LEU A 100 -6.16 -2.90 -3.70
N ARG A 101 -6.15 -1.96 -4.63
CA ARG A 101 -6.64 -2.14 -6.00
C ARG A 101 -5.61 -1.64 -6.99
N LYS A 102 -5.30 -2.47 -7.98
CA LYS A 102 -4.36 -2.10 -9.03
C LYS A 102 -4.94 -0.93 -9.81
N ILE A 103 -4.15 0.12 -9.99
CA ILE A 103 -4.49 1.18 -10.91
C ILE A 103 -4.05 0.71 -12.28
N ASP A 104 -5.03 0.40 -13.13
CA ASP A 104 -4.77 0.25 -14.56
C ASP A 104 -4.38 1.62 -15.09
N THR A 105 -3.07 1.87 -15.18
CA THR A 105 -2.57 2.98 -15.97
C THR A 105 -2.80 2.62 -17.43
N PRO A 106 -3.78 3.24 -18.14
CA PRO A 106 -3.74 3.19 -19.59
C PRO A 106 -2.35 3.66 -20.02
N ARG A 107 -1.75 2.97 -20.99
CA ARG A 107 -0.39 3.23 -21.47
C ARG A 107 -0.25 4.62 -22.14
N PHE A 108 -0.62 5.75 -21.55
CA PHE A 108 -0.41 7.04 -22.20
C PHE A 108 -0.14 8.21 -21.25
N GLN A 109 0.95 8.90 -21.59
CA GLN A 109 1.31 10.30 -21.36
C GLN A 109 0.86 10.96 -20.07
N LEU A 110 1.88 11.47 -19.35
CA LEU A 110 1.81 12.52 -18.33
C LEU A 110 0.76 13.60 -18.68
N TYR A 111 -0.48 13.38 -18.24
CA TYR A 111 -1.46 14.45 -18.15
C TYR A 111 -1.77 14.64 -16.67
N THR A 112 -0.98 15.52 -16.07
CA THR A 112 -1.38 16.36 -14.95
C THR A 112 -2.82 16.86 -15.16
N ARG A 113 -3.76 16.39 -14.32
CA ARG A 113 -4.93 17.13 -13.80
C ARG A 113 -5.66 16.29 -12.74
N GLY A 114 -6.18 16.97 -11.73
CA GLY A 114 -6.66 16.44 -10.45
C GLY A 114 -7.60 15.24 -10.58
N PHE A 115 -7.19 14.11 -10.01
CA PHE A 115 -8.02 12.92 -9.87
C PHE A 115 -8.89 13.08 -8.61
N HIS A 116 -10.21 13.20 -8.78
CA HIS A 116 -11.18 13.10 -7.70
C HIS A 116 -11.34 11.64 -7.31
N TRP A 117 -10.87 11.27 -6.12
CA TRP A 117 -11.10 9.95 -5.54
C TRP A 117 -12.50 9.91 -4.94
N VAL A 118 -13.44 9.28 -5.63
CA VAL A 118 -14.67 8.79 -4.99
C VAL A 118 -14.28 7.57 -4.16
N SER A 119 -14.28 7.76 -2.83
CA SER A 119 -14.28 6.68 -1.86
C SER A 119 -15.74 6.28 -1.63
N GLU A 120 -16.30 5.46 -2.51
CA GLU A 120 -17.60 4.82 -2.22
C GLU A 120 -17.40 3.78 -1.13
N TYR A 121 -17.72 4.15 0.11
CA TYR A 121 -17.94 3.23 1.20
C TYR A 121 -19.26 2.47 0.95
N PRO A 122 -19.26 1.13 0.84
CA PRO A 122 -20.48 0.40 1.08
C PRO A 122 -20.73 0.37 2.59
N PHE A 123 -21.73 1.13 3.03
CA PHE A 123 -22.35 0.95 4.35
C PHE A 123 -22.78 -0.52 4.48
N GLN A 124 -22.22 -1.24 5.44
CA GLN A 124 -22.79 -2.52 5.86
C GLN A 124 -23.88 -2.21 6.90
N ARG A 125 -25.11 -2.56 6.50
CA ARG A 125 -26.36 -2.43 7.24
C ARG A 125 -26.39 -3.34 8.46
#